data_AF-G8YAW9-F1
#
_entry.id   AF-G8YAW9-F1
#
_cell.length_a   1.000
_cell.length_b   1.000
_cell.length_c   1.000
_cell.angle_alpha   90.00
_cell.angle_beta   90.00
_cell.angle_gamma   90.00
#
_symmetry.space_group_name_H-M   'P 1'
#
loop_
_entity.id
_entity.type
_entity.pdbx_description
1 polymer ?
#
loop_
_entity_poly.entity_id
_entity_poly.type
_entity_poly.pdbx_seq_one_letter_code
_entity_poly.pdbx_strand_id
1 'polypeptide(L)'
;MSASRQIKSAMRRLFDNHVYAKVIISPPPTTAREARFIYDNFKRIGKLDFFSFDKERRGLLTFGKELTMLYDPQGEEMKDLGYRPTFEEKEETVTHLKQYELIHKLATICALPRFSYIEEVYCKDEFTIPFKYRLNKAFWKYENKYTISPSTKTEPFSSISVSEKFADDHNWRQTDVLTDFKRGLRHNFQKFHKFDSMEFGIGPEKVNNIIGNSASDSKFGISTPQRHRETSTYTRGFTGFKKDV
;
A
#
# COMPACT_ATOMS: atom_id res chain seq x y z
N MET A 1 -18.54 -35.18 4.27
CA MET A 1 -18.26 -33.90 3.56
C MET A 1 -16.76 -33.81 3.27
N SER A 2 -16.36 -33.47 2.05
CA SER A 2 -14.95 -33.45 1.62
C SER A 2 -14.14 -32.33 2.31
N ALA A 3 -12.92 -32.63 2.77
CA ALA A 3 -11.99 -31.70 3.42
C ALA A 3 -11.74 -30.42 2.60
N SER A 4 -11.83 -30.50 1.26
CA SER A 4 -11.73 -29.34 0.36
C SER A 4 -12.85 -28.31 0.58
N ARG A 5 -14.07 -28.75 0.91
CA ARG A 5 -15.20 -27.85 1.21
C ARG A 5 -15.02 -27.13 2.54
N GLN A 6 -14.47 -27.81 3.55
CA GLN A 6 -14.21 -27.23 4.87
C GLN A 6 -13.10 -26.16 4.81
N ILE A 7 -12.02 -26.42 4.08
CA ILE A 7 -10.93 -25.45 3.88
C ILE A 7 -11.42 -24.21 3.15
N LYS A 8 -12.17 -24.37 2.04
CA LYS A 8 -12.75 -23.24 1.31
C LYS A 8 -13.69 -22.39 2.19
N SER A 9 -14.50 -23.04 3.02
CA SER A 9 -15.39 -22.34 3.96
C SER A 9 -14.62 -21.59 5.06
N ALA A 10 -13.52 -22.15 5.56
CA ALA A 10 -12.69 -21.51 6.58
C ALA A 10 -11.92 -20.32 6.00
N MET A 11 -11.36 -20.44 4.79
CA MET A 11 -10.71 -19.33 4.09
C MET A 11 -11.70 -18.23 3.75
N ARG A 12 -12.93 -18.57 3.34
CA ARG A 12 -13.99 -17.60 3.10
C ARG A 12 -14.22 -16.73 4.33
N ARG A 13 -14.47 -17.38 5.48
CA ARG A 13 -14.67 -16.70 6.78
C ARG A 13 -13.48 -15.85 7.22
N LEU A 14 -12.26 -16.30 6.93
CA LEU A 14 -11.06 -15.55 7.28
C LEU A 14 -10.96 -14.24 6.50
N PHE A 15 -11.43 -14.22 5.25
CA PHE A 15 -11.30 -13.08 4.33
C PHE A 15 -12.58 -12.28 4.09
N ASP A 16 -13.68 -12.63 4.77
CA ASP A 16 -14.98 -11.96 4.62
C ASP A 16 -14.90 -10.45 4.89
N ASN A 17 -13.96 -10.03 5.75
CA ASN A 17 -13.79 -8.64 6.13
C ASN A 17 -12.59 -7.95 5.47
N HIS A 18 -11.78 -8.63 4.66
CA HIS A 18 -10.58 -8.03 4.08
C HIS A 18 -10.89 -7.06 2.95
N VAL A 19 -10.05 -6.02 2.86
CA VAL A 19 -10.05 -5.08 1.73
C VAL A 19 -8.95 -5.51 0.75
N TYR A 20 -9.38 -5.90 -0.44
CA TYR A 20 -8.52 -6.12 -1.59
C TYR A 20 -8.26 -4.79 -2.30
N ALA A 21 -7.01 -4.56 -2.70
CA ALA A 21 -6.65 -3.46 -3.59
C ALA A 21 -5.67 -3.95 -4.67
N LYS A 22 -5.97 -3.62 -5.93
CA LYS A 22 -5.05 -3.77 -7.06
C LYS A 22 -4.70 -2.39 -7.60
N VAL A 23 -3.41 -2.12 -7.76
CA VAL A 23 -2.90 -0.80 -8.13
C VAL A 23 -1.97 -0.94 -9.32
N ILE A 24 -2.11 -0.05 -10.30
CA ILE A 24 -1.14 0.11 -11.39
C ILE A 24 -0.13 1.18 -10.99
N ILE A 25 1.14 0.82 -10.88
CA ILE A 25 2.24 1.71 -10.55
C ILE A 25 3.06 2.11 -11.79
N SER A 26 3.47 3.37 -11.87
CA SER A 26 4.25 3.91 -12.98
C SER A 26 5.27 4.97 -12.53
N PRO A 27 6.59 4.76 -12.75
CA PRO A 27 7.19 3.52 -13.24
C PRO A 27 7.08 2.40 -12.19
N PRO A 28 7.19 1.12 -12.58
CA PRO A 28 7.36 0.03 -11.62
C PRO A 28 8.70 0.18 -10.87
N PRO A 29 8.82 -0.42 -9.67
CA PRO A 29 10.08 -0.42 -8.95
C PRO A 29 11.15 -1.18 -9.74
N THR A 30 12.38 -0.67 -9.75
CA THR A 30 13.50 -1.28 -10.48
C THR A 30 14.42 -2.09 -9.57
N THR A 31 14.29 -1.95 -8.26
CA THR A 31 15.12 -2.65 -7.27
C THR A 31 14.28 -3.22 -6.12
N ALA A 32 14.80 -4.25 -5.45
CA ALA A 32 14.15 -4.81 -4.27
C ALA A 32 14.05 -3.81 -3.11
N ARG A 33 15.00 -2.87 -2.99
CA ARG A 33 14.94 -1.78 -2.00
C ARG A 33 13.77 -0.84 -2.27
N GLU A 34 13.56 -0.48 -3.53
CA GLU A 34 12.44 0.37 -3.94
C GLU A 34 11.09 -0.35 -3.73
N ALA A 35 10.99 -1.63 -4.11
CA ALA A 35 9.81 -2.45 -3.83
C ALA A 35 9.54 -2.57 -2.32
N ARG A 36 10.59 -2.75 -1.51
CA ARG A 36 10.50 -2.80 -0.05
C ARG A 36 10.05 -1.47 0.54
N PHE A 37 10.58 -0.36 0.04
CA PHE A 37 10.16 0.98 0.44
C PHE A 37 8.67 1.20 0.15
N ILE A 38 8.18 0.78 -1.01
CA ILE A 38 6.74 0.85 -1.34
C ILE A 38 5.93 0.02 -0.33
N TYR A 39 6.34 -1.23 -0.07
CA TYR A 39 5.71 -2.09 0.94
C TYR A 39 5.65 -1.43 2.32
N ASP A 40 6.77 -0.92 2.82
CA ASP A 40 6.87 -0.34 4.15
C ASP A 40 6.00 0.91 4.29
N ASN A 41 5.75 1.67 3.22
CA ASN A 41 4.81 2.79 3.24
C ASN A 41 3.35 2.35 3.19
N PHE A 42 2.99 1.38 2.34
CA PHE A 42 1.61 0.85 2.32
C PHE A 42 1.23 0.15 3.61
N LYS A 43 2.19 -0.54 4.26
CA LYS A 43 2.00 -1.14 5.59
C LYS A 43 1.64 -0.12 6.67
N ARG A 44 1.99 1.17 6.52
CA ARG A 44 1.62 2.23 7.48
C ARG A 44 0.16 2.65 7.39
N ILE A 45 -0.55 2.25 6.33
CA ILE A 45 -1.95 2.62 6.11
C ILE A 45 -2.87 1.82 7.04
N GLY A 46 -2.57 0.53 7.23
CA GLY A 46 -3.29 -0.43 8.06
C GLY A 46 -2.62 -1.81 8.04
N LYS A 47 -3.21 -2.82 8.69
CA LYS A 47 -2.66 -4.18 8.72
C LYS A 47 -2.71 -4.83 7.34
N LEU A 48 -1.54 -4.93 6.73
CA LEU A 48 -1.31 -5.48 5.40
C LEU A 48 -0.92 -6.96 5.49
N ASP A 49 -1.85 -7.86 5.18
CA ASP A 49 -1.68 -9.31 5.25
C ASP A 49 -1.02 -9.89 3.99
N PHE A 50 -1.26 -9.26 2.83
CA PHE A 50 -0.65 -9.67 1.56
C PHE A 50 -0.19 -8.45 0.77
N PHE A 51 0.99 -8.56 0.14
CA PHE A 51 1.54 -7.56 -0.76
C PHE A 51 2.43 -8.24 -1.80
N SER A 52 2.12 -8.06 -3.07
CA SER A 52 2.92 -8.61 -4.16
C SER A 52 2.88 -7.73 -5.39
N PHE A 53 4.02 -7.60 -6.06
CA PHE A 53 4.06 -7.16 -7.44
C PHE A 53 3.88 -8.36 -8.37
N ASP A 54 3.23 -8.14 -9.50
CA ASP A 54 3.23 -9.11 -10.59
C ASP A 54 4.64 -9.26 -11.17
N LYS A 55 4.93 -10.44 -11.73
CA LYS A 55 6.19 -10.68 -12.44
C LYS A 55 6.10 -10.10 -13.86
N GLU A 56 7.11 -9.33 -14.25
CA GLU A 56 7.20 -8.85 -15.63
C GLU A 56 7.47 -10.04 -16.56
N ARG A 57 6.54 -10.34 -17.47
CA ARG A 57 6.62 -11.52 -18.36
C ARG A 57 7.80 -11.48 -19.34
N ARG A 58 8.40 -10.31 -19.55
CA ARG A 58 9.42 -10.06 -20.59
C ARG A 58 10.84 -9.87 -20.07
N GLY A 59 11.10 -10.13 -18.78
CA GLY A 59 12.46 -10.35 -18.24
C GLY A 59 13.39 -9.14 -18.13
N LEU A 60 12.99 -7.94 -18.57
CA LEU A 60 13.81 -6.72 -18.45
C LEU A 60 13.71 -6.05 -17.07
N LEU A 61 12.62 -6.30 -16.33
CA LEU A 61 12.36 -5.74 -15.01
C LEU A 61 12.04 -6.86 -14.02
N THR A 62 12.54 -6.74 -12.80
CA THR A 62 12.26 -7.70 -11.73
C THR A 62 10.81 -7.60 -11.23
N PHE A 63 10.20 -6.42 -11.36
CA PHE A 63 8.85 -6.13 -10.87
C PHE A 63 7.98 -5.59 -12.01
N GLY A 64 6.76 -6.10 -12.09
CA GLY A 64 5.73 -5.61 -12.99
C GLY A 64 5.05 -4.35 -12.47
N LYS A 65 4.13 -3.83 -13.28
CA LYS A 65 3.36 -2.61 -12.98
C LYS A 65 2.17 -2.86 -12.05
N GLU A 66 1.73 -4.10 -11.90
CA GLU A 66 0.58 -4.41 -11.07
C GLU A 66 1.03 -4.75 -9.64
N LEU A 67 0.42 -4.08 -8.68
CA LEU A 67 0.61 -4.28 -7.24
C LEU A 67 -0.71 -4.78 -6.65
N THR A 68 -0.67 -5.94 -6.00
CA THR A 68 -1.81 -6.51 -5.29
C THR A 68 -1.59 -6.44 -3.79
N MET A 69 -2.61 -5.98 -3.06
CA MET A 69 -2.61 -5.83 -1.62
C MET A 69 -3.87 -6.42 -1.01
N LEU A 70 -3.73 -6.96 0.20
CA LEU A 70 -4.84 -7.41 1.02
C LEU A 70 -4.67 -6.87 2.43
N TYR A 71 -5.66 -6.11 2.90
CA TYR A 71 -5.67 -5.52 4.22
C TYR A 71 -6.71 -6.20 5.11
N ASP A 72 -6.34 -6.38 6.37
CA ASP A 72 -7.26 -6.70 7.46
C ASP A 72 -7.64 -5.38 8.16
N PRO A 73 -8.86 -4.85 7.95
CA PRO A 73 -9.30 -3.62 8.58
C PRO A 73 -9.53 -3.74 10.10
N GLN A 74 -9.54 -4.96 10.65
CA GLN A 74 -9.79 -5.21 12.07
C GLN A 74 -8.51 -5.34 12.90
N GLY A 75 -7.36 -5.66 12.29
CA GLY A 75 -6.09 -5.59 13.00
C GLY A 75 -5.52 -4.18 12.98
N GLU A 76 -5.33 -3.57 14.14
CA GLU A 76 -4.66 -2.27 14.30
C GLU A 76 -3.28 -2.25 13.60
N GLU A 77 -2.74 -1.14 13.08
CA GLU A 77 -2.98 0.29 13.36
C GLU A 77 -3.41 1.07 12.11
N MET A 78 -4.64 1.61 12.09
CA MET A 78 -4.96 2.75 11.23
C MET A 78 -4.57 4.03 11.97
N LYS A 79 -3.56 4.77 11.49
CA LYS A 79 -3.35 6.14 11.93
C LYS A 79 -4.55 6.99 11.49
N ASP A 80 -5.24 7.54 12.48
CA ASP A 80 -6.36 8.46 12.34
C ASP A 80 -5.91 9.68 11.52
N LEU A 81 -6.44 9.81 10.30
CA LEU A 81 -6.22 10.96 9.40
C LEU A 81 -7.38 11.96 9.49
N GLY A 82 -8.16 11.95 10.58
CA GLY A 82 -9.17 12.97 10.85
C GLY A 82 -10.47 12.82 10.06
N TYR A 83 -10.78 11.62 9.57
CA TYR A 83 -12.11 11.32 9.03
C TYR A 83 -12.96 10.71 10.13
N ARG A 84 -14.03 11.42 10.54
CA ARG A 84 -15.04 10.90 11.47
C ARG A 84 -16.38 10.78 10.75
N PRO A 85 -16.82 9.57 10.36
CA PRO A 85 -18.19 9.38 9.91
C PRO A 85 -19.13 9.51 11.11
N THR A 86 -20.08 10.43 11.04
CA THR A 86 -21.17 10.56 12.00
C THR A 86 -22.25 9.53 11.69
N PHE A 87 -22.13 8.33 12.24
CA PHE A 87 -23.23 7.38 12.34
C PHE A 87 -23.14 6.64 13.68
N GLU A 88 -24.18 6.77 14.50
CA GLU A 88 -24.45 5.87 15.62
C GLU A 88 -24.78 4.51 15.02
N GLU A 89 -24.01 3.42 15.28
CA GLU A 89 -24.54 2.04 15.31
C GLU A 89 -23.51 0.90 15.54
N LYS A 90 -24.13 -0.25 15.86
CA LYS A 90 -23.69 -1.64 16.12
C LYS A 90 -22.44 -2.15 15.39
N GLU A 91 -21.82 -3.20 15.95
CA GLU A 91 -20.57 -3.85 15.53
C GLU A 91 -20.43 -4.21 14.03
N GLU A 92 -21.51 -4.64 13.36
CA GLU A 92 -21.52 -4.89 11.89
C GLU A 92 -21.29 -3.60 11.10
N THR A 93 -21.86 -2.47 11.55
CA THR A 93 -21.68 -1.15 10.96
C THR A 93 -20.23 -0.68 11.10
N VAL A 94 -19.60 -0.93 12.25
CA VAL A 94 -18.21 -0.52 12.52
C VAL A 94 -17.21 -1.18 11.57
N THR A 95 -17.38 -2.47 11.25
CA THR A 95 -16.47 -3.17 10.34
C THR A 95 -16.60 -2.64 8.91
N HIS A 96 -17.82 -2.42 8.44
CA HIS A 96 -18.06 -1.81 7.14
C HIS A 96 -17.49 -0.39 7.05
N LEU A 97 -17.68 0.43 8.08
CA LEU A 97 -17.11 1.77 8.14
C LEU A 97 -15.58 1.75 7.99
N LYS A 98 -14.88 0.88 8.73
CA LYS A 98 -13.42 0.72 8.62
C LYS A 98 -12.97 0.28 7.22
N GLN A 99 -13.73 -0.58 6.56
CA GLN A 99 -13.45 -0.99 5.18
C GLN A 99 -13.56 0.18 4.21
N TYR A 100 -14.65 0.96 4.30
CA TYR A 100 -14.87 2.13 3.45
C TYR A 100 -13.84 3.23 3.71
N GLU A 101 -13.49 3.48 4.97
CA GLU A 101 -12.42 4.43 5.33
C GLU A 101 -11.09 4.04 4.72
N LEU A 102 -10.72 2.76 4.81
CA LEU A 102 -9.50 2.24 4.21
C LEU A 102 -9.51 2.36 2.69
N ILE A 103 -10.61 1.97 2.03
CA ILE A 103 -10.78 2.10 0.58
C ILE A 103 -10.65 3.56 0.17
N HIS A 104 -11.33 4.47 0.87
CA HIS A 104 -11.27 5.90 0.59
C HIS A 104 -9.85 6.44 0.76
N LYS A 105 -9.16 6.08 1.86
CA LYS A 105 -7.77 6.45 2.13
C LYS A 105 -6.81 5.93 1.04
N LEU A 106 -7.00 4.71 0.57
CA LEU A 106 -6.22 4.17 -0.56
C LEU A 106 -6.55 4.93 -1.86
N ALA A 107 -7.83 5.20 -2.11
CA ALA A 107 -8.31 5.86 -3.31
C ALA A 107 -7.83 7.32 -3.43
N THR A 108 -7.51 8.01 -2.34
CA THR A 108 -6.93 9.37 -2.40
C THR A 108 -5.44 9.36 -2.74
N ILE A 109 -4.70 8.29 -2.43
CA ILE A 109 -3.25 8.21 -2.72
C ILE A 109 -3.01 8.21 -4.23
N CYS A 110 -2.20 9.15 -4.72
CA CYS A 110 -1.88 9.26 -6.15
C CYS A 110 -0.40 9.03 -6.47
N ALA A 111 0.51 9.28 -5.53
CA ALA A 111 1.94 9.10 -5.77
C ALA A 111 2.73 8.82 -4.50
N LEU A 112 3.94 8.28 -4.69
CA LEU A 112 4.96 8.06 -3.68
C LEU A 112 6.33 8.44 -4.26
N PRO A 113 7.16 9.22 -3.56
CA PRO A 113 8.52 9.50 -4.00
C PRO A 113 9.29 8.21 -4.27
N ARG A 114 10.13 8.20 -5.30
CA ARG A 114 10.98 7.05 -5.61
C ARG A 114 12.08 6.91 -4.58
N PHE A 115 12.42 5.67 -4.23
CA PHE A 115 13.46 5.40 -3.24
C PHE A 115 14.80 6.05 -3.60
N SER A 116 15.20 5.96 -4.87
CA SER A 116 16.43 6.59 -5.38
C SER A 116 16.43 8.12 -5.23
N TYR A 117 15.27 8.75 -5.40
CA TYR A 117 15.15 10.21 -5.26
C TYR A 117 15.20 10.64 -3.79
N ILE A 118 14.64 9.84 -2.88
CA ILE A 118 14.64 10.18 -1.46
C ILE A 118 15.99 9.90 -0.78
N GLU A 119 16.76 8.90 -1.21
CA GLU A 119 18.10 8.64 -0.67
C GLU A 119 19.01 9.88 -0.82
N GLU A 120 18.85 10.63 -1.92
CA GLU A 120 19.61 11.86 -2.16
C GLU A 120 19.13 13.05 -1.31
N VAL A 121 17.86 13.05 -0.89
CA VAL A 121 17.15 14.24 -0.38
C VAL A 121 16.86 14.17 1.12
N TYR A 122 16.56 12.98 1.67
CA TYR A 122 16.14 12.78 3.07
C TYR A 122 17.26 12.86 4.11
N CYS A 123 18.52 13.03 3.70
CA CYS A 123 19.64 13.28 4.59
C CYS A 123 19.62 14.68 5.25
N LYS A 124 18.54 15.46 5.07
CA LYS A 124 18.34 16.80 5.65
C LYS A 124 16.97 16.83 6.33
N ASP A 125 16.95 17.15 7.62
CA ASP A 125 15.90 16.72 8.58
C ASP A 125 14.47 17.26 8.39
N GLU A 126 14.17 18.15 7.43
CA GLU A 126 12.82 18.70 7.22
C GLU A 126 12.45 18.89 5.73
N PHE A 127 12.56 17.84 4.92
CA PHE A 127 12.23 17.96 3.50
C PHE A 127 10.78 17.56 3.17
N THR A 128 10.04 18.54 2.64
CA THR A 128 8.73 18.38 1.99
C THR A 128 8.95 18.28 0.48
N ILE A 129 8.55 17.17 -0.13
CA ILE A 129 8.69 16.95 -1.58
C ILE A 129 7.37 17.27 -2.28
N PRO A 130 7.27 18.38 -3.03
CA PRO A 130 6.05 18.71 -3.76
C PRO A 130 5.84 17.77 -4.94
N PHE A 131 4.62 17.21 -5.06
CA PHE A 131 4.19 16.50 -6.25
C PHE A 131 3.76 17.49 -7.33
N LYS A 132 4.71 17.94 -8.14
CA LYS A 132 4.43 18.84 -9.27
C LYS A 132 3.81 18.04 -10.42
N TYR A 133 2.60 18.42 -10.82
CA TYR A 133 1.88 17.78 -11.92
C TYR A 133 1.30 18.78 -12.92
N ARG A 134 0.91 18.27 -14.09
CA ARG A 134 0.06 18.95 -15.06
C ARG A 134 -1.06 18.00 -15.48
N LEU A 135 -2.22 18.56 -15.80
CA LEU A 135 -3.32 17.77 -16.37
C LEU A 135 -3.22 17.73 -17.89
N ASN A 136 -3.46 16.54 -18.44
CA ASN A 136 -3.77 16.34 -19.85
C ASN A 136 -5.00 17.16 -20.25
N LYS A 137 -5.03 17.66 -21.50
CA LYS A 137 -6.17 18.45 -22.03
C LYS A 137 -7.53 17.77 -21.86
N ALA A 138 -7.58 16.46 -22.08
CA ALA A 138 -8.81 15.66 -21.90
C ALA A 138 -9.35 15.65 -20.45
N PHE A 139 -8.56 16.09 -19.48
CA PHE A 139 -8.87 16.04 -18.05
C PHE A 139 -8.96 17.44 -17.41
N TRP A 140 -9.01 18.51 -18.22
CA TRP A 140 -9.17 19.88 -17.73
C TRP A 140 -10.50 20.13 -17.00
N LYS A 141 -11.51 19.27 -17.18
CA LYS A 141 -12.74 19.26 -16.38
C LYS A 141 -12.51 19.12 -14.85
N TYR A 142 -11.30 18.69 -14.45
CA TYR A 142 -10.86 18.56 -13.06
C TYR A 142 -9.89 19.65 -12.59
N GLU A 143 -9.57 20.61 -13.46
CA GLU A 143 -8.69 21.71 -13.11
C GLU A 143 -9.28 22.51 -11.94
N ASN A 144 -8.43 22.83 -10.95
CA ASN A 144 -8.78 23.52 -9.70
C ASN A 144 -9.82 22.82 -8.79
N LYS A 145 -10.32 21.63 -9.16
CA LYS A 145 -11.23 20.84 -8.32
C LYS A 145 -10.53 20.05 -7.23
N TYR A 146 -9.27 19.69 -7.48
CA TYR A 146 -8.47 18.89 -6.58
C TYR A 146 -7.12 19.53 -6.30
N THR A 147 -6.63 19.29 -5.10
CA THR A 147 -5.28 19.58 -4.65
C THR A 147 -4.57 18.28 -4.33
N ILE A 148 -3.24 18.26 -4.44
CA ILE A 148 -2.42 17.10 -4.11
C ILE A 148 -1.43 17.51 -3.03
N SER A 149 -1.45 16.81 -1.89
CA SER A 149 -0.54 17.06 -0.78
C SER A 149 0.91 16.78 -1.17
N PRO A 150 1.88 17.53 -0.62
CA PRO A 150 3.27 17.16 -0.78
C PRO A 150 3.60 15.93 0.09
N SER A 151 4.66 15.20 -0.29
CA SER A 151 5.16 14.07 0.49
C SER A 151 6.14 14.52 1.56
N THR A 152 6.03 13.97 2.76
CA THR A 152 6.91 14.23 3.90
C THR A 152 7.40 12.91 4.51
N LYS A 153 8.29 12.98 5.51
CA LYS A 153 8.80 11.80 6.23
C LYS A 153 7.71 11.02 6.96
N THR A 154 6.75 11.74 7.53
CA THR A 154 5.62 11.19 8.28
C THR A 154 4.46 10.82 7.37
N GLU A 155 4.24 11.59 6.30
CA GLU A 155 3.21 11.39 5.29
C GLU A 155 3.83 11.21 3.89
N PRO A 156 4.35 10.01 3.60
CA PRO A 156 5.15 9.76 2.41
C PRO A 156 4.33 9.79 1.12
N PHE A 157 3.04 9.54 1.20
CA PHE A 157 2.15 9.56 0.04
C PHE A 157 1.69 10.97 -0.31
N SER A 158 1.74 11.30 -1.59
CA SER A 158 0.98 12.43 -2.13
C SER A 158 -0.47 11.98 -2.30
N SER A 159 -1.38 12.70 -1.66
CA SER A 159 -2.80 12.35 -1.58
C SER A 159 -3.67 13.45 -2.16
N ILE A 160 -4.75 13.04 -2.82
CA ILE A 160 -5.73 13.93 -3.44
C ILE A 160 -6.72 14.39 -2.37
N SER A 161 -6.93 15.70 -2.32
CA SER A 161 -8.00 16.34 -1.56
C SER A 161 -8.83 17.23 -2.48
N VAL A 162 -10.06 17.51 -2.08
CA VAL A 162 -10.92 18.44 -2.81
C VAL A 162 -10.49 19.87 -2.50
N SER A 163 -10.51 20.71 -3.52
CA SER A 163 -10.32 22.15 -3.35
C SER A 163 -11.48 22.72 -2.54
N GLU A 164 -11.20 23.64 -1.63
CA GLU A 164 -12.22 24.27 -0.75
C GLU A 164 -13.42 24.81 -1.54
N LYS A 165 -13.19 25.31 -2.75
CA LYS A 165 -14.21 25.84 -3.67
C LYS A 165 -15.26 24.80 -4.13
N PHE A 166 -14.96 23.52 -3.98
CA PHE A 166 -15.80 22.41 -4.43
C PHE A 166 -16.11 21.42 -3.30
N ALA A 167 -15.90 21.83 -2.04
CA ALA A 167 -16.10 20.95 -0.87
C ALA A 167 -17.53 20.41 -0.76
N ASP A 168 -18.52 21.18 -1.22
CA ASP A 168 -19.95 20.82 -1.20
C ASP A 168 -20.36 19.83 -2.31
N ASP A 169 -19.49 19.54 -3.30
CA ASP A 169 -19.79 18.60 -4.39
C ASP A 169 -19.58 17.15 -3.94
N HIS A 170 -20.60 16.51 -3.38
CA HIS A 170 -20.52 15.15 -2.83
C HIS A 170 -20.02 14.05 -3.79
N ASN A 171 -19.91 14.30 -5.11
CA ASN A 171 -19.41 13.32 -6.08
C ASN A 171 -17.91 13.01 -5.91
N TRP A 172 -17.14 13.85 -5.22
CA TRP A 172 -15.69 13.70 -5.12
C TRP A 172 -15.25 12.43 -4.38
N ARG A 173 -16.12 11.86 -3.52
CA ARG A 173 -15.85 10.63 -2.76
C ARG A 173 -15.88 9.36 -3.61
N GLN A 174 -16.31 9.48 -4.87
CA GLN A 174 -16.41 8.34 -5.78
C GLN A 174 -15.01 7.94 -6.27
N THR A 175 -14.62 6.70 -5.99
CA THR A 175 -13.33 6.11 -6.37
C THR A 175 -13.07 6.20 -7.87
N ASP A 176 -14.12 6.14 -8.69
CA ASP A 176 -14.04 6.22 -10.15
C ASP A 176 -13.63 7.61 -10.62
N VAL A 177 -14.13 8.66 -9.97
CA VAL A 177 -13.77 10.06 -10.28
C VAL A 177 -12.31 10.32 -9.94
N LEU A 178 -11.84 9.84 -8.79
CA LEU A 178 -10.43 9.92 -8.39
C LEU A 178 -9.54 9.13 -9.35
N THR A 179 -9.99 7.96 -9.81
CA THR A 179 -9.26 7.16 -10.81
C THR A 179 -9.16 7.88 -12.16
N ASP A 180 -10.24 8.49 -12.63
CA ASP A 180 -10.23 9.28 -13.87
C ASP A 180 -9.29 10.50 -13.74
N PHE A 181 -9.34 11.20 -12.60
CA PHE A 181 -8.42 12.31 -12.32
C PHE A 181 -6.95 11.86 -12.33
N LYS A 182 -6.61 10.76 -11.66
CA LYS A 182 -5.25 10.21 -11.62
C LYS A 182 -4.72 9.92 -13.02
N ARG A 183 -5.52 9.30 -13.90
CA ARG A 183 -5.12 9.04 -15.31
C ARG A 183 -4.71 10.31 -16.05
N GLY A 184 -5.31 11.45 -15.73
CA GLY A 184 -4.99 12.75 -16.30
C GLY A 184 -3.65 13.37 -15.87
N LEU A 185 -3.06 12.91 -14.75
CA LEU A 185 -1.85 13.51 -14.18
C LEU A 185 -0.60 13.14 -14.98
N ARG A 186 0.17 14.16 -15.38
CA ARG A 186 1.56 14.04 -15.83
C ARG A 186 2.48 14.62 -14.77
N HIS A 187 3.53 13.89 -14.42
CA HIS A 187 4.52 14.31 -13.43
C HIS A 187 5.93 13.86 -13.85
N ASN A 188 6.92 14.18 -13.02
CA ASN A 188 8.29 13.70 -13.22
C ASN A 188 8.46 12.27 -12.66
N PHE A 189 8.49 11.28 -13.56
CA PHE A 189 8.67 9.86 -13.24
C PHE A 189 10.06 9.50 -12.66
N GLN A 190 11.05 10.39 -12.74
CA GLN A 190 12.32 10.20 -12.04
C GLN A 190 12.17 10.42 -10.53
N LYS A 191 11.17 11.22 -10.11
CA LYS A 191 11.00 11.62 -8.71
C LYS A 191 9.92 10.83 -7.98
N PHE A 192 8.87 10.41 -8.67
CA PHE A 192 7.73 9.73 -8.04
C PHE A 192 7.28 8.51 -8.83
N HIS A 193 6.89 7.48 -8.10
CA HIS A 193 5.91 6.50 -8.56
C HIS A 193 4.53 7.14 -8.52
N LYS A 194 3.79 7.01 -9.61
CA LYS A 194 2.37 7.33 -9.68
C LYS A 194 1.55 6.07 -9.61
N PHE A 195 0.42 6.16 -8.94
CA PHE A 195 -0.59 5.11 -8.87
C PHE A 195 -1.74 5.50 -9.81
N ASP A 196 -1.79 4.90 -10.99
CA ASP A 196 -2.67 5.32 -12.09
C ASP A 196 -4.12 4.86 -11.87
N SER A 197 -4.31 3.54 -11.77
CA SER A 197 -5.62 2.89 -11.60
C SER A 197 -5.61 2.09 -10.32
N MET A 198 -6.70 2.15 -9.56
CA MET A 198 -6.90 1.36 -8.36
C MET A 198 -8.25 0.64 -8.44
N GLU A 199 -8.23 -0.66 -8.21
CA GLU A 199 -9.43 -1.48 -8.10
C GLU A 199 -9.55 -1.98 -6.67
N PHE A 200 -10.74 -1.86 -6.09
CA PHE A 200 -11.02 -2.27 -4.72
C PHE A 200 -12.05 -3.39 -4.70
N GLY A 201 -11.99 -4.21 -3.66
CA GLY A 201 -13.02 -5.20 -3.37
C GLY A 201 -13.03 -5.53 -1.88
N ILE A 202 -14.18 -5.96 -1.38
CA ILE A 202 -14.34 -6.46 -0.02
C ILE A 202 -14.69 -7.93 -0.10
N GLY A 203 -14.11 -8.71 0.81
CA GLY A 203 -14.48 -10.10 0.98
C GLY A 203 -13.68 -11.08 0.11
N PRO A 204 -14.08 -12.36 0.15
CA PRO A 204 -13.23 -13.50 -0.20
C PRO A 204 -13.15 -13.75 -1.71
N GLU A 205 -14.08 -13.22 -2.50
CA GLU A 205 -14.17 -13.49 -3.94
C GLU A 205 -12.93 -12.99 -4.70
N LYS A 206 -12.41 -11.83 -4.31
CA LYS A 206 -11.19 -11.26 -4.90
C LYS A 206 -9.92 -11.95 -4.37
N VAL A 207 -9.96 -12.49 -3.15
CA VAL A 207 -8.84 -13.20 -2.52
C VAL A 207 -8.61 -14.58 -3.13
N ASN A 208 -9.67 -15.28 -3.53
CA ASN A 208 -9.58 -16.59 -4.16
C ASN A 208 -8.73 -16.59 -5.43
N ASN A 209 -8.73 -15.48 -6.19
CA ASN A 209 -7.89 -15.32 -7.38
C ASN A 209 -6.39 -15.16 -7.03
N ILE A 210 -6.07 -14.61 -5.85
CA ILE A 210 -4.70 -14.47 -5.36
C ILE A 210 -4.16 -15.82 -4.89
N ILE A 211 -4.95 -16.52 -4.07
CA ILE A 211 -4.56 -17.80 -3.46
C ILE A 211 -4.53 -18.93 -4.51
N GLY A 212 -5.50 -18.95 -5.44
CA GLY A 212 -5.57 -19.92 -6.52
C GLY A 212 -4.37 -19.85 -7.47
N ASN A 213 -3.89 -18.64 -7.80
CA ASN A 213 -2.72 -18.43 -8.64
C ASN A 213 -1.39 -18.65 -7.89
N SER A 214 -1.36 -18.40 -6.57
CA SER A 214 -0.17 -18.63 -5.74
C SER A 214 0.17 -20.12 -5.59
N ALA A 215 -0.82 -21.01 -5.66
CA ALA A 215 -0.61 -22.45 -5.61
C ALA A 215 0.10 -23.00 -6.86
N SER A 216 -0.04 -22.33 -8.01
CA SER A 216 0.65 -22.66 -9.26
C SER A 216 2.04 -22.02 -9.39
N ASP A 217 2.31 -20.91 -8.69
CA ASP A 217 3.53 -20.10 -8.86
C ASP A 217 4.49 -20.13 -7.66
N SER A 218 4.51 -21.23 -6.88
CA SER A 218 5.38 -21.42 -5.72
C SER A 218 6.87 -21.60 -6.06
N LYS A 219 7.47 -20.58 -6.69
CA LYS A 219 8.90 -20.27 -6.58
C LYS A 219 9.07 -18.75 -6.41
N PHE A 220 9.48 -18.39 -5.19
CA PHE A 220 9.88 -17.07 -4.69
C PHE A 220 8.74 -16.07 -4.45
N GLY A 221 8.08 -16.20 -3.30
CA GLY A 221 7.59 -15.06 -2.53
C GLY A 221 8.65 -14.64 -1.52
N ILE A 222 8.83 -13.34 -1.29
CA ILE A 222 9.67 -12.84 -0.19
C ILE A 222 8.98 -13.27 1.10
N SER A 223 9.41 -14.39 1.67
CA SER A 223 9.02 -14.82 3.01
C SER A 223 9.58 -13.83 4.02
N THR A 224 8.72 -13.38 4.92
CA THR A 224 9.06 -12.65 6.15
C THR A 224 10.33 -13.23 6.80
N PRO A 225 11.32 -12.43 7.24
CA PRO A 225 12.45 -12.98 7.98
C PRO A 225 11.95 -13.63 9.26
N GLN A 226 12.20 -14.93 9.42
CA GLN A 226 12.00 -15.61 10.69
C GLN A 226 12.89 -14.92 11.74
N ARG A 227 12.28 -14.56 12.88
CA ARG A 227 13.00 -14.18 14.09
C ARG A 227 13.94 -15.33 14.45
N HIS A 228 15.25 -15.13 14.29
CA HIS A 228 16.21 -15.98 14.95
C HIS A 228 16.06 -15.77 16.46
N ARG A 229 15.59 -16.82 17.15
CA ARG A 229 15.71 -16.96 18.59
C ARG A 229 17.20 -17.05 18.91
N GLU A 230 17.77 -16.01 19.48
CA GLU A 230 19.00 -16.13 20.25
C GLU A 230 18.70 -17.01 21.46
N THR A 231 19.25 -18.22 21.47
CA THR A 231 19.32 -19.05 22.66
C THR A 231 20.65 -18.76 23.32
N SER A 232 20.60 -18.05 24.44
CA SER A 232 21.74 -17.90 25.34
C SER A 232 22.14 -19.26 25.87
N THR A 233 23.34 -19.73 25.53
CA THR A 233 24.03 -20.76 26.32
C THR A 233 25.18 -20.08 27.04
N TYR A 234 24.95 -19.86 28.33
CA TYR A 234 25.97 -19.60 29.33
C TYR A 234 26.90 -20.82 29.37
N THR A 235 28.20 -20.64 29.18
CA THR A 235 29.19 -21.56 29.74
C THR A 235 30.42 -20.78 30.19
N ARG A 236 30.60 -20.73 31.51
CA ARG A 236 31.80 -20.30 32.21
C ARG A 236 32.96 -21.21 31.83
N GLY A 237 34.14 -20.62 31.65
CA GLY A 237 35.41 -21.32 31.54
C GLY A 237 36.57 -20.34 31.71
N PHE A 238 36.79 -19.91 32.95
CA PHE A 238 37.98 -19.19 33.39
C PHE A 238 39.13 -20.18 33.56
N THR A 239 40.35 -19.79 33.14
CA THR A 239 41.73 -20.23 33.45
C THR A 239 42.52 -20.25 32.14
N GLY A 240 43.74 -19.71 32.00
CA GLY A 240 44.66 -19.07 32.92
C GLY A 240 45.89 -18.56 32.13
N PHE A 241 46.70 -17.77 32.83
CA PHE A 241 47.99 -17.18 32.49
C PHE A 241 48.95 -17.98 31.59
N LYS A 242 49.67 -17.26 30.70
CA LYS A 242 51.14 -17.07 30.62
C LYS A 242 51.46 -16.30 29.31
N LYS A 243 51.96 -15.06 29.36
CA LYS A 243 53.39 -14.66 29.28
C LYS A 243 54.22 -15.56 28.35
N ASP A 244 54.77 -14.99 27.28
CA ASP A 244 56.21 -14.72 27.21
C ASP A 244 56.57 -13.85 25.98
N VAL A 245 57.44 -12.86 26.26
CA VAL A 245 58.41 -12.10 25.43
C VAL A 245 57.98 -11.55 24.07
#